data_AF-A0A915MIE8-F1
#
_entry.id   AF-A0A915MIE8-F1
#
_cell.length_a   1.000
_cell.length_b   1.000
_cell.length_c   1.000
_cell.angle_alpha   90.00
_cell.angle_beta   90.00
_cell.angle_gamma   90.00
#
_symmetry.space_group_name_H-M   'P 1'
#
loop_
_entity.id
_entity.type
_entity.pdbx_description
1 polymer ?
#
loop_
_entity_poly.entity_id
_entity_poly.type
_entity_poly.pdbx_seq_one_letter_code
_entity_poly.pdbx_strand_id
1 'polypeptide(L)'
;MKSSARVIAESLGDFGKCLRETELPNDVQTTEKVLEMQQHERDAIKEDFRISIRKGLQLLRQVRQTEESSNIDHHQHPSPCSLQNIAAIERMIAQLQDTEKSFDTFWQKHRLRLMSCLELRRFEDEFRKLQNSFAKHMHRLEEQKIELGNSESSAARLALEHRDYRADAMTDVFAARTLKERGLMLAEKELTESLNTQGSDSVGPKCEELTRMADALEIALEQRTKSLEISRQMHSQIGKVSVFFLKN
;
A
#
# COMPACT_ATOMS: atom_id res chain seq x y z
N MET A 1 -38.76 14.27 -3.62
CA MET A 1 -37.54 14.93 -3.06
C MET A 1 -37.38 14.68 -1.57
N LYS A 2 -38.41 14.89 -0.72
CA LYS A 2 -38.34 14.50 0.70
C LYS A 2 -38.00 13.01 0.91
N SER A 3 -38.48 12.12 0.04
CA SER A 3 -38.12 10.69 0.06
C SER A 3 -36.64 10.43 -0.27
N SER A 4 -36.09 11.09 -1.29
CA SER A 4 -34.68 10.90 -1.70
C SER A 4 -33.69 11.43 -0.68
N ALA A 5 -33.97 12.57 -0.04
CA ALA A 5 -33.13 13.10 1.04
C ALA A 5 -33.12 12.18 2.28
N ARG A 6 -34.25 11.53 2.58
CA ARG A 6 -34.34 10.55 3.67
C ARG A 6 -33.50 9.31 3.40
N VAL A 7 -33.55 8.77 2.18
CA VAL A 7 -32.73 7.61 1.78
C VAL A 7 -31.24 7.93 1.91
N ILE A 8 -30.79 9.09 1.42
CA ILE A 8 -29.39 9.53 1.58
C ILE A 8 -29.01 9.62 3.06
N ALA A 9 -29.87 10.21 3.90
CA ALA A 9 -29.58 10.34 5.33
C ALA A 9 -29.45 8.97 6.03
N GLU A 10 -30.28 8.00 5.66
CA GLU A 10 -30.20 6.62 6.17
C GLU A 10 -28.90 5.94 5.71
N SER A 11 -28.58 5.99 4.42
CA SER A 11 -27.34 5.43 3.88
C SER A 11 -26.08 6.06 4.49
N LEU A 12 -26.09 7.38 4.75
CA LEU A 12 -24.99 8.07 5.45
C LEU A 12 -24.88 7.62 6.91
N GLY A 13 -26.01 7.35 7.57
CA GLY A 13 -26.05 6.85 8.94
C GLY A 13 -25.41 5.46 9.04
N ASP A 14 -25.83 4.56 8.17
CA ASP A 14 -25.34 3.18 8.10
C ASP A 14 -23.86 3.14 7.71
N PHE A 15 -23.47 3.88 6.67
CA PHE A 15 -22.08 3.97 6.26
C PHE A 15 -21.21 4.60 7.35
N GLY A 16 -21.65 5.70 7.96
CA GLY A 16 -20.95 6.32 9.08
C GLY A 16 -20.77 5.36 10.26
N LYS A 17 -21.74 4.49 10.52
CA LYS A 17 -21.62 3.42 11.53
C LYS A 17 -20.58 2.38 11.10
N CYS A 18 -20.65 1.90 9.86
CA CYS A 18 -19.67 0.97 9.29
C CYS A 18 -18.23 1.51 9.45
N LEU A 19 -17.98 2.76 9.06
CA LEU A 19 -16.64 3.36 9.15
C LEU A 19 -16.13 3.48 10.59
N ARG A 20 -17.01 3.80 11.56
CA ARG A 20 -16.64 3.87 12.98
C ARG A 20 -16.36 2.49 13.59
N GLU A 21 -17.11 1.49 13.17
CA GLU A 21 -16.98 0.10 13.64
C GLU A 21 -15.91 -0.69 12.89
N THR A 22 -15.29 -0.09 11.86
CA THR A 22 -14.21 -0.73 11.11
C THR A 22 -12.95 -0.80 11.96
N GLU A 23 -12.63 -2.01 12.42
CA GLU A 23 -11.33 -2.33 12.99
C GLU A 23 -10.29 -2.47 11.86
N LEU A 24 -9.05 -2.07 12.13
CA LEU A 24 -7.95 -2.19 11.17
C LEU A 24 -7.55 -3.67 11.03
N PRO A 25 -7.68 -4.28 9.84
CA PRO A 25 -7.34 -5.69 9.68
C PRO A 25 -5.85 -5.96 9.82
N ASN A 26 -5.50 -7.22 10.10
CA ASN A 26 -4.11 -7.61 10.37
C ASN A 26 -3.39 -8.24 9.16
N ASP A 27 -4.02 -8.31 7.99
CA ASP A 27 -3.44 -8.85 6.77
C ASP A 27 -3.80 -8.00 5.53
N VAL A 28 -3.05 -8.22 4.44
CA VAL A 28 -3.19 -7.45 3.20
C VAL A 28 -4.55 -7.71 2.54
N GLN A 29 -4.95 -8.98 2.44
CA GLN A 29 -6.14 -9.38 1.67
C GLN A 29 -7.42 -8.84 2.31
N THR A 30 -7.56 -8.96 3.63
CA THR A 30 -8.72 -8.45 4.36
C THR A 30 -8.77 -6.93 4.29
N THR A 31 -7.64 -6.24 4.43
CA THR A 31 -7.59 -4.77 4.31
C THR A 31 -7.99 -4.29 2.91
N GLU A 32 -7.51 -4.94 1.85
CA GLU A 32 -7.91 -4.64 0.47
C GLU A 32 -9.41 -4.84 0.25
N LYS A 33 -9.96 -5.96 0.75
CA LYS A 33 -11.39 -6.26 0.63
C LYS A 33 -12.27 -5.24 1.36
N VAL A 34 -11.88 -4.81 2.57
CA VAL A 34 -12.60 -3.78 3.32
C VAL A 34 -12.57 -2.46 2.56
N LEU A 35 -11.40 -2.07 2.04
CA LEU A 35 -11.24 -0.84 1.25
C LEU A 35 -12.12 -0.86 -0.01
N GLU A 36 -12.12 -1.97 -0.76
CA GLU A 36 -12.93 -2.15 -1.97
C GLU A 36 -14.43 -2.07 -1.67
N MET A 37 -14.90 -2.81 -0.66
CA MET A 37 -16.29 -2.82 -0.24
C MET A 37 -16.78 -1.42 0.15
N GLN A 38 -16.01 -0.72 0.99
CA GLN A 38 -16.38 0.62 1.44
C GLN A 38 -16.28 1.67 0.33
N GLN A 39 -15.34 1.51 -0.61
CA GLN A 39 -15.26 2.35 -1.80
C GLN A 39 -16.50 2.19 -2.68
N HIS A 40 -16.97 0.95 -2.87
CA HIS A 40 -18.19 0.68 -3.63
C HIS A 40 -19.44 1.29 -2.95
N GLU A 41 -19.58 1.12 -1.63
CA GLU A 41 -20.67 1.76 -0.87
C GLU A 41 -20.61 3.29 -0.96
N ARG A 42 -19.41 3.88 -0.85
CA ARG A 42 -19.20 5.31 -1.03
C ARG A 42 -19.66 5.79 -2.41
N ASP A 43 -19.33 5.05 -3.46
CA ASP A 43 -19.67 5.42 -4.83
C ASP A 43 -21.18 5.32 -5.09
N ALA A 44 -21.87 4.34 -4.48
CA ALA A 44 -23.32 4.27 -4.49
C ALA A 44 -23.97 5.50 -3.84
N ILE A 45 -23.50 5.90 -2.65
CA ILE A 45 -24.01 7.09 -1.94
C ILE A 45 -23.78 8.38 -2.77
N LYS A 46 -22.61 8.50 -3.42
CA LYS A 46 -22.31 9.64 -4.30
C LYS A 46 -23.24 9.69 -5.51
N GLU A 47 -23.60 8.55 -6.07
CA GLU A 47 -24.56 8.49 -7.15
C GLU A 47 -25.95 8.93 -6.69
N ASP A 48 -26.37 8.57 -5.47
CA ASP A 48 -27.63 9.03 -4.89
C ASP A 48 -27.66 10.56 -4.67
N PHE A 49 -26.55 11.14 -4.19
CA PHE A 49 -26.39 12.59 -4.13
C PHE A 49 -26.55 13.23 -5.52
N ARG A 50 -25.82 12.72 -6.52
CA ARG A 50 -25.85 13.23 -7.90
C ARG A 50 -27.25 13.20 -8.47
N ILE A 51 -27.97 12.08 -8.31
CA ILE A 51 -29.35 11.91 -8.78
C ILE A 51 -30.28 12.88 -8.04
N SER A 52 -30.16 13.01 -6.73
CA SER A 52 -31.04 13.85 -5.90
C SER A 52 -30.86 15.34 -6.19
N ILE A 53 -29.61 15.80 -6.35
CA ILE A 53 -29.29 17.17 -6.74
C ILE A 53 -29.84 17.47 -8.15
N ARG A 54 -29.64 16.56 -9.12
CA ARG A 54 -30.19 16.71 -10.48
C ARG A 54 -31.72 16.82 -10.47
N LYS A 55 -32.41 15.96 -9.71
CA LYS A 55 -33.87 16.02 -9.52
C LYS A 55 -34.29 17.35 -8.89
N GLY A 56 -33.54 17.86 -7.91
CA GLY A 56 -33.80 19.15 -7.29
C GLY A 56 -33.68 20.32 -8.25
N LEU A 57 -32.62 20.35 -9.06
CA LEU A 57 -32.42 21.38 -10.09
C LEU A 57 -33.50 21.32 -11.18
N GLN A 58 -33.95 20.11 -11.56
CA GLN A 58 -35.06 19.95 -12.49
C GLN A 58 -36.37 20.48 -11.90
N LEU A 59 -36.69 20.16 -10.64
CA LEU A 59 -37.89 20.68 -9.98
C LEU A 59 -37.84 22.21 -9.89
N LEU A 60 -36.68 22.78 -9.53
CA LEU A 60 -36.48 24.23 -9.46
C LEU A 60 -36.78 24.91 -10.81
N ARG A 61 -36.29 24.33 -11.92
CA ARG A 61 -36.60 24.82 -13.28
C ARG A 61 -38.09 24.75 -13.59
N GLN A 62 -38.75 23.64 -13.27
CA GLN A 62 -40.18 23.47 -13.51
C GLN A 62 -41.01 24.49 -12.73
N VAL A 63 -40.71 24.70 -11.44
CA VAL A 63 -41.43 25.69 -10.61
C VAL A 63 -41.27 27.10 -11.17
N ARG A 64 -40.05 27.47 -11.60
CA ARG A 64 -39.79 28.79 -12.22
C ARG A 64 -40.55 28.97 -13.54
N GLN A 65 -40.59 27.95 -14.40
CA GLN A 65 -41.33 27.99 -15.68
C GLN A 65 -42.85 28.11 -15.47
N THR A 66 -43.40 27.45 -14.46
CA THR A 66 -44.82 27.58 -14.10
C THR A 66 -45.14 29.01 -13.67
N GLU A 67 -44.27 29.65 -12.88
CA GLU A 67 -44.44 31.07 -12.50
C GLU A 67 -44.32 32.02 -13.69
N GLU A 68 -43.37 31.77 -14.60
CA GLU A 68 -43.22 32.59 -15.81
C GLU A 68 -44.47 32.50 -16.69
N SER A 69 -45.05 31.30 -16.82
CA SER A 69 -46.24 31.06 -17.64
C SER A 69 -47.51 31.68 -17.02
N SER A 70 -47.68 31.62 -15.69
CA SER A 70 -48.83 32.22 -14.99
C SER A 70 -48.81 33.75 -14.99
N ASN A 71 -47.62 34.36 -15.03
CA ASN A 71 -47.48 35.82 -15.06
C ASN A 71 -47.75 36.40 -16.47
N ILE A 72 -47.56 35.62 -17.54
CA ILE A 72 -47.85 36.03 -18.93
C ILE A 72 -49.37 36.20 -19.15
N ASP A 73 -50.20 35.34 -18.56
CA ASP A 73 -51.67 35.39 -18.72
C ASP A 73 -52.35 36.46 -17.85
N HIS A 74 -51.69 36.96 -16.80
CA HIS A 74 -52.36 37.80 -15.78
C HIS A 74 -51.67 39.12 -15.42
N HIS A 75 -50.51 39.49 -15.99
CA HIS A 75 -49.75 40.70 -15.59
C HIS A 75 -49.60 40.82 -14.06
N GLN A 76 -49.50 39.69 -13.35
CA GLN A 76 -49.40 39.63 -11.90
C GLN A 76 -47.93 39.42 -11.49
N HIS A 77 -47.55 39.96 -10.34
CA HIS A 77 -46.27 39.65 -9.72
C HIS A 77 -46.24 38.20 -9.24
N PRO A 78 -45.06 37.54 -9.18
CA PRO A 78 -44.93 36.17 -8.69
C PRO A 78 -45.54 36.04 -7.29
N SER A 79 -46.26 34.94 -7.07
CA SER A 79 -46.99 34.77 -5.82
C SER A 79 -46.01 34.59 -4.63
N PRO A 80 -46.29 35.17 -3.45
CA PRO A 80 -45.43 34.99 -2.27
C PRO A 80 -45.22 33.51 -1.89
N CYS A 81 -46.23 32.66 -2.13
CA CYS A 81 -46.15 31.22 -1.89
C CYS A 81 -45.15 30.52 -2.83
N SER A 82 -45.05 30.95 -4.09
CA SER A 82 -44.12 30.34 -5.02
C SER A 82 -42.67 30.75 -4.77
N LEU A 83 -42.43 32.01 -4.41
CA LEU A 83 -41.12 32.48 -3.97
C LEU A 83 -40.62 31.67 -2.75
N GLN A 84 -41.52 31.34 -1.81
CA GLN A 84 -41.19 30.47 -0.69
C GLN A 84 -40.80 29.04 -1.13
N ASN A 85 -41.51 28.47 -2.12
CA ASN A 85 -41.21 27.14 -2.66
C ASN A 85 -39.86 27.12 -3.40
N ILE A 86 -39.56 28.13 -4.22
CA ILE A 86 -38.27 28.29 -4.90
C ILE A 86 -37.13 28.34 -3.86
N ALA A 87 -37.24 29.22 -2.87
CA ALA A 87 -36.24 29.36 -1.81
C ALA A 87 -36.10 28.09 -0.96
N ALA A 88 -37.16 27.31 -0.76
CA ALA A 88 -37.10 26.03 -0.05
C ALA A 88 -36.35 24.96 -0.87
N ILE A 89 -36.59 24.89 -2.18
CA ILE A 89 -35.90 23.95 -3.07
C ILE A 89 -34.41 24.29 -3.17
N GLU A 90 -34.07 25.57 -3.36
CA GLU A 90 -32.67 26.04 -3.41
C GLU A 90 -31.91 25.71 -2.14
N ARG A 91 -32.50 26.01 -0.97
CA ARG A 91 -31.90 25.67 0.33
C ARG A 91 -31.67 24.17 0.47
N MET A 92 -32.61 23.33 0.04
CA MET A 92 -32.44 21.88 0.14
C MET A 92 -31.35 21.34 -0.79
N ILE A 93 -31.20 21.91 -2.00
CA ILE A 93 -30.10 21.56 -2.91
C ILE A 93 -28.76 21.95 -2.29
N ALA A 94 -28.65 23.17 -1.75
CA ALA A 94 -27.45 23.64 -1.07
C ALA A 94 -27.07 22.73 0.12
N GLN A 95 -28.06 22.35 0.94
CA GLN A 95 -27.84 21.41 2.05
C GLN A 95 -27.33 20.05 1.58
N LEU A 96 -27.87 19.50 0.48
CA LEU A 96 -27.37 18.24 -0.09
C LEU A 96 -25.92 18.36 -0.55
N GLN A 97 -25.58 19.45 -1.24
CA GLN A 97 -24.22 19.71 -1.72
C GLN A 97 -23.23 19.88 -0.57
N ASP A 98 -23.61 20.58 0.50
CA ASP A 98 -22.73 20.77 1.65
C ASP A 98 -22.58 19.48 2.47
N THR A 99 -23.64 18.67 2.57
CA THR A 99 -23.58 17.33 3.17
C THR A 99 -22.66 16.40 2.37
N GLU A 100 -22.74 16.44 1.04
CA GLU A 100 -21.87 15.68 0.15
C GLU A 100 -20.38 16.04 0.34
N LYS A 101 -20.06 17.33 0.48
CA LYS A 101 -18.67 17.78 0.77
C LYS A 101 -18.19 17.29 2.14
N SER A 102 -19.04 17.35 3.16
CA SER A 102 -18.72 16.85 4.49
C SER A 102 -18.47 15.33 4.47
N PHE A 103 -19.31 14.61 3.73
CA PHE A 103 -19.14 13.17 3.48
C PHE A 103 -17.81 12.85 2.80
N ASP A 104 -17.45 13.57 1.73
CA ASP A 104 -16.17 13.38 1.02
C ASP A 104 -14.96 13.61 1.96
N THR A 105 -15.05 14.63 2.82
CA THR A 105 -13.99 14.93 3.80
C THR A 105 -13.84 13.81 4.83
N PHE A 106 -14.96 13.30 5.36
CA PHE A 106 -14.97 12.19 6.31
C PHE A 106 -14.43 10.90 5.68
N TRP A 107 -14.88 10.58 4.46
CA TRP A 107 -14.40 9.44 3.69
C TRP A 107 -12.90 9.53 3.43
N GLN A 108 -12.40 10.69 2.98
CA GLN A 108 -10.98 10.82 2.65
C GLN A 108 -10.09 10.60 3.88
N LYS A 109 -10.49 11.07 5.06
CA LYS A 109 -9.76 10.81 6.31
C LYS A 109 -9.75 9.32 6.66
N HIS A 110 -10.91 8.66 6.57
CA HIS A 110 -11.02 7.22 6.83
C HIS A 110 -10.21 6.38 5.83
N ARG A 111 -10.36 6.68 4.54
CA ARG A 111 -9.65 6.02 3.44
C ARG A 111 -8.14 6.14 3.61
N LEU A 112 -7.64 7.31 3.99
CA LEU A 112 -6.21 7.53 4.23
C LEU A 112 -5.69 6.63 5.36
N ARG A 113 -6.46 6.49 6.45
CA ARG A 113 -6.13 5.59 7.57
C ARG A 113 -6.09 4.11 7.13
N LEU A 114 -7.09 3.65 6.37
CA LEU A 114 -7.11 2.27 5.85
C LEU A 114 -5.99 2.01 4.85
N MET A 115 -5.70 2.97 3.96
CA MET A 115 -4.58 2.87 3.03
C MET A 115 -3.22 2.78 3.75
N SER A 116 -3.03 3.54 4.83
CA SER A 116 -1.81 3.45 5.64
C SER A 116 -1.69 2.08 6.32
N CYS A 117 -2.79 1.55 6.85
CA CYS A 117 -2.83 0.19 7.36
C CYS A 117 -2.44 -0.83 6.29
N LEU A 118 -2.98 -0.71 5.07
CA LEU A 118 -2.63 -1.60 3.96
C LEU A 118 -1.15 -1.56 3.62
N GLU A 119 -0.56 -0.37 3.53
CA GLU A 119 0.86 -0.21 3.25
C GLU A 119 1.75 -0.80 4.35
N LEU A 120 1.35 -0.63 5.63
CA LEU A 120 2.02 -1.28 6.76
C LEU A 120 1.93 -2.82 6.64
N ARG A 121 0.76 -3.37 6.34
CA ARG A 121 0.60 -4.83 6.16
C ARG A 121 1.44 -5.38 5.00
N ARG A 122 1.54 -4.63 3.89
CA ARG A 122 2.40 -4.99 2.74
C ARG A 122 3.87 -4.99 3.13
N PHE A 123 4.34 -3.95 3.82
CA PHE A 123 5.68 -3.91 4.36
C PHE A 123 5.98 -5.12 5.26
N GLU A 124 5.08 -5.47 6.17
CA GLU A 124 5.24 -6.61 7.07
C GLU A 124 5.24 -7.97 6.36
N ASP A 125 4.48 -8.09 5.27
CA ASP A 125 4.47 -9.30 4.45
C ASP A 125 5.77 -9.46 3.64
N GLU A 126 6.23 -8.40 2.99
CA GLU A 126 7.51 -8.37 2.29
C GLU A 126 8.69 -8.61 3.25
N PHE A 127 8.65 -8.02 4.45
CA PHE A 127 9.64 -8.26 5.50
C PHE A 127 9.74 -9.75 5.86
N ARG A 128 8.60 -10.41 6.12
CA ARG A 128 8.56 -11.84 6.46
C ARG A 128 9.08 -12.72 5.32
N LYS A 129 8.76 -12.36 4.07
CA LYS A 129 9.26 -13.06 2.88
C LYS A 129 10.79 -12.96 2.78
N LEU A 130 11.34 -11.75 2.92
CA LEU A 130 12.78 -11.54 2.91
C LEU A 130 13.46 -12.26 4.07
N GLN A 131 12.94 -12.15 5.29
CA GLN A 131 13.50 -12.86 6.45
C GLN A 131 13.63 -14.37 6.20
N ASN A 132 12.62 -15.00 5.62
CA ASN A 132 12.66 -16.40 5.23
C ASN A 132 13.69 -16.68 4.13
N SER A 133 13.87 -15.76 3.17
CA SER A 133 14.86 -15.91 2.10
C SER A 133 16.29 -15.78 2.63
N PHE A 134 16.56 -14.78 3.46
CA PHE A 134 17.84 -14.61 4.15
C PHE A 134 18.20 -15.85 4.98
N ALA A 135 17.25 -16.41 5.73
CA ALA A 135 17.47 -17.64 6.50
C ALA A 135 17.89 -18.82 5.60
N LYS A 136 17.25 -18.99 4.43
CA LYS A 136 17.62 -20.03 3.45
C LYS A 136 19.03 -19.79 2.89
N HIS A 137 19.36 -18.55 2.54
CA HIS A 137 20.69 -18.20 2.03
C HIS A 137 21.79 -18.50 3.05
N MET A 138 21.58 -18.09 4.30
CA MET A 138 22.52 -18.34 5.39
C MET A 138 22.70 -19.83 5.67
N HIS A 139 21.61 -20.61 5.66
CA HIS A 139 21.68 -22.05 5.84
C HIS A 139 22.50 -22.72 4.73
N ARG A 140 22.22 -22.42 3.46
CA ARG A 140 22.98 -22.93 2.31
C ARG A 140 24.47 -22.57 2.39
N LEU A 141 24.79 -21.34 2.78
CA LEU A 141 26.19 -20.91 2.91
C LEU A 141 26.94 -21.67 4.02
N GLU A 142 26.27 -21.98 5.13
CA GLU A 142 26.86 -22.77 6.20
C GLU A 142 27.09 -24.23 5.76
N GLU A 143 26.15 -24.84 5.02
CA GLU A 143 26.33 -26.18 4.45
C GLU A 143 27.52 -26.25 3.47
N GLN A 144 27.68 -25.22 2.64
CA GLN A 144 28.72 -25.16 1.60
C GLN A 144 30.08 -24.70 2.14
N LYS A 145 30.18 -24.31 3.40
CA LYS A 145 31.37 -23.69 4.01
C LYS A 145 32.62 -24.54 3.91
N ILE A 146 32.48 -25.86 4.07
CA ILE A 146 33.60 -26.83 4.02
C ILE A 146 33.88 -27.37 2.62
N GLU A 147 32.95 -27.17 1.67
CA GLU A 147 33.08 -27.68 0.31
C GLU A 147 34.00 -26.75 -0.51
N LEU A 148 35.30 -27.01 -0.52
CA LEU A 148 36.27 -26.17 -1.23
C LEU A 148 36.76 -26.79 -2.55
N GLY A 149 36.42 -28.05 -2.82
CA GLY A 149 36.91 -28.81 -3.96
C GLY A 149 38.27 -29.46 -3.68
N ASN A 150 38.51 -30.60 -4.33
CA ASN A 150 39.70 -31.45 -4.15
C ASN A 150 40.72 -31.33 -5.29
N SER A 151 40.48 -30.44 -6.25
CA SER A 151 41.33 -30.19 -7.42
C SER A 151 41.13 -28.76 -7.92
N GLU A 152 42.07 -28.26 -8.72
CA GLU A 152 41.98 -26.90 -9.30
C GLU A 152 40.71 -26.73 -10.14
N SER A 153 40.35 -27.72 -10.95
CA SER A 153 39.12 -27.70 -11.76
C SER A 153 37.85 -27.73 -10.90
N SER A 154 37.82 -28.55 -9.85
CA SER A 154 36.68 -28.60 -8.93
C SER A 154 36.51 -27.29 -8.15
N ALA A 155 37.60 -26.69 -7.66
CA ALA A 155 37.57 -25.41 -6.96
C ALA A 155 37.13 -24.27 -7.88
N ALA A 156 37.59 -24.27 -9.15
CA ALA A 156 37.16 -23.30 -10.15
C ALA A 156 35.67 -23.44 -10.50
N ARG A 157 35.15 -24.68 -10.61
CA ARG A 157 33.71 -24.93 -10.82
C ARG A 157 32.88 -24.39 -9.65
N LEU A 158 33.27 -24.69 -8.41
CA LEU A 158 32.58 -24.19 -7.22
C LEU A 158 32.61 -22.66 -7.12
N ALA A 159 33.74 -22.03 -7.50
CA ALA A 159 33.84 -20.58 -7.56
C ALA A 159 32.88 -19.97 -8.60
N LEU A 160 32.72 -20.61 -9.75
CA LEU A 160 31.77 -20.19 -10.77
C LEU A 160 30.31 -20.32 -10.29
N GLU A 161 29.95 -21.48 -9.73
CA GLU A 161 28.61 -21.72 -9.17
C GLU A 161 28.28 -20.75 -8.03
N HIS A 162 29.26 -20.47 -7.15
CA HIS A 162 29.09 -19.49 -6.08
C HIS A 162 28.93 -18.07 -6.62
N ARG A 163 29.64 -17.71 -7.70
CA ARG A 163 29.52 -16.38 -8.32
C ARG A 163 28.11 -16.16 -8.87
N ASP A 164 27.55 -17.16 -9.54
CA ASP A 164 26.21 -17.07 -10.12
C ASP A 164 25.16 -17.04 -9.00
N TYR A 165 25.29 -17.93 -7.99
CA TYR A 165 24.43 -17.89 -6.80
C TYR A 165 24.52 -16.57 -6.02
N ARG A 166 25.71 -15.98 -5.92
CA ARG A 166 25.89 -14.67 -5.28
C ARG A 166 25.09 -13.60 -6.00
N ALA A 167 25.08 -13.61 -7.34
CA ALA A 167 24.29 -12.64 -8.10
C ALA A 167 22.80 -12.74 -7.75
N ASP A 168 22.27 -13.96 -7.64
CA ASP A 168 20.90 -14.22 -7.21
C ASP A 168 20.68 -13.76 -5.75
N ALA A 169 21.53 -14.14 -4.81
CA ALA A 169 21.38 -13.75 -3.40
C ALA A 169 21.47 -12.23 -3.18
N MET A 170 22.23 -11.52 -4.03
CA MET A 170 22.32 -10.05 -3.99
C MET A 170 21.02 -9.36 -4.42
N THR A 171 20.10 -10.03 -5.12
CA THR A 171 18.78 -9.43 -5.42
C THR A 171 17.98 -9.23 -4.14
N ASP A 172 18.08 -10.16 -3.19
CA ASP A 172 17.40 -10.07 -1.89
C ASP A 172 18.05 -9.02 -0.98
N VAL A 173 19.38 -8.87 -1.05
CA VAL A 173 20.10 -7.76 -0.40
C VAL A 173 19.60 -6.41 -0.91
N PHE A 174 19.45 -6.26 -2.23
CA PHE A 174 18.91 -5.04 -2.82
C PHE A 174 17.44 -4.82 -2.41
N ALA A 175 16.61 -5.85 -2.50
CA ALA A 175 15.20 -5.77 -2.10
C ALA A 175 15.04 -5.37 -0.62
N ALA A 176 15.90 -5.86 0.28
CA ALA A 176 15.90 -5.46 1.69
C ALA A 176 16.23 -3.99 1.90
N ARG A 177 17.19 -3.45 1.13
CA ARG A 177 17.56 -2.02 1.18
C ARG A 177 16.41 -1.14 0.67
N THR A 178 15.79 -1.52 -0.44
CA THR A 178 14.60 -0.81 -0.97
C THR A 178 13.42 -0.89 0.00
N LEU A 179 13.16 -2.05 0.61
CA LEU A 179 12.09 -2.22 1.58
C LEU A 179 12.32 -1.38 2.84
N LYS A 180 13.57 -1.26 3.30
CA LYS A 180 13.95 -0.37 4.39
C LYS A 180 13.60 1.08 4.08
N GLU A 181 14.00 1.58 2.91
CA GLU A 181 13.70 2.96 2.49
C GLU A 181 12.18 3.21 2.48
N ARG A 182 11.41 2.27 1.93
CA ARG A 182 9.94 2.32 1.97
C ARG A 182 9.40 2.32 3.40
N GLY A 183 9.93 1.47 4.28
CA GLY A 183 9.54 1.42 5.69
C GLY A 183 9.79 2.75 6.41
N LEU A 184 10.95 3.39 6.20
CA LEU A 184 11.25 4.68 6.80
C LEU A 184 10.30 5.78 6.31
N MET A 185 9.99 5.82 5.01
CA MET A 185 9.01 6.76 4.46
C MET A 185 7.60 6.52 5.03
N LEU A 186 7.21 5.26 5.26
CA LEU A 186 5.93 4.93 5.88
C LEU A 186 5.86 5.45 7.33
N ALA A 187 6.92 5.23 8.12
CA ALA A 187 6.98 5.71 9.50
C ALA A 187 6.93 7.25 9.58
N GLU A 188 7.65 7.95 8.70
CA GLU A 188 7.63 9.41 8.63
C GLU A 188 6.24 9.96 8.23
N LYS A 189 5.60 9.31 7.25
CA LYS A 189 4.25 9.68 6.83
C LYS A 189 3.24 9.51 7.96
N GLU A 190 3.29 8.39 8.69
CA GLU A 190 2.36 8.12 9.79
C GLU A 190 2.49 9.14 10.92
N LEU A 191 3.72 9.60 11.21
CA LEU A 191 3.98 10.66 12.17
C LEU A 191 3.42 12.02 11.70
N THR A 192 3.64 12.37 10.43
CA THR A 192 3.24 13.66 9.85
C THR A 192 1.71 13.77 9.73
N GLU A 193 1.04 12.69 9.33
CA GLU A 193 -0.40 12.67 9.08
C GLU A 193 -1.24 12.26 10.31
N SER A 194 -0.59 11.95 11.45
CA SER A 194 -1.23 11.55 12.72
C SER A 194 -2.28 10.44 12.54
N LEU A 195 -1.95 9.44 11.71
CA LEU A 195 -2.90 8.41 11.29
C LEU A 195 -3.22 7.37 12.37
N ASN A 196 -2.40 7.30 13.42
CA ASN A 196 -2.54 6.37 14.56
C ASN A 196 -2.86 4.94 14.12
N THR A 197 -2.15 4.45 13.11
CA THR A 197 -2.19 3.06 12.67
C THR A 197 -1.50 2.18 13.69
N GLN A 198 -2.16 1.10 14.10
CA GLN A 198 -1.61 0.16 15.06
C GLN A 198 -0.41 -0.58 14.44
N GLY A 199 0.76 -0.51 15.09
CA GLY A 199 1.97 -1.22 14.67
C GLY A 199 3.03 -0.35 13.97
N SER A 200 2.81 0.96 13.82
CA SER A 200 3.78 1.93 13.28
C SER A 200 5.15 1.85 13.99
N ASP A 201 5.13 1.76 15.32
CA ASP A 201 6.35 1.68 16.15
C ASP A 201 7.22 0.45 15.85
N SER A 202 6.66 -0.58 15.20
CA SER A 202 7.40 -1.79 14.84
C SER A 202 8.22 -1.64 13.54
N VAL A 203 7.98 -0.59 12.75
CA VAL A 203 8.64 -0.40 11.45
C VAL A 203 10.12 -0.12 11.63
N GLY A 204 10.49 0.76 12.58
CA GLY A 204 11.88 1.10 12.88
C GLY A 204 12.76 -0.12 13.17
N PRO A 205 12.40 -0.96 14.17
CA PRO A 205 13.13 -2.19 14.46
C PRO A 205 13.23 -3.16 13.27
N LYS A 206 12.19 -3.27 12.44
CA LYS A 206 12.23 -4.11 11.22
C LYS A 206 13.18 -3.55 10.17
N CYS A 207 13.28 -2.23 10.02
CA CYS A 207 14.25 -1.57 9.14
C CYS A 207 15.70 -1.79 9.58
N GLU A 208 15.95 -1.79 10.89
CA GLU A 208 17.25 -2.16 11.47
C GLU A 208 17.58 -3.64 11.20
N GLU A 209 16.59 -4.53 11.36
CA GLU A 209 16.74 -5.95 11.05
C GLU A 209 17.06 -6.19 9.58
N LEU A 210 16.37 -5.52 8.65
CA LEU A 210 16.65 -5.61 7.22
C LEU A 210 18.10 -5.23 6.90
N THR A 211 18.59 -4.16 7.54
CA THR A 211 20.00 -3.74 7.41
C THR A 211 20.93 -4.84 7.91
N ARG A 212 20.68 -5.38 9.10
CA ARG A 212 21.50 -6.42 9.71
C ARG A 212 21.55 -7.70 8.87
N MET A 213 20.40 -8.17 8.38
CA MET A 213 20.32 -9.36 7.53
C MET A 213 21.04 -9.16 6.19
N ALA A 214 20.86 -7.99 5.56
CA ALA A 214 21.54 -7.63 4.31
C ALA A 214 23.06 -7.63 4.48
N ASP A 215 23.56 -6.95 5.51
CA ASP A 215 25.00 -6.84 5.79
C ASP A 215 25.60 -8.22 6.14
N ALA A 216 24.90 -9.01 6.96
CA ALA A 216 25.34 -10.36 7.33
C ALA A 216 25.46 -11.29 6.11
N LEU A 217 24.48 -11.26 5.20
CA LEU A 217 24.52 -12.07 3.99
C LEU A 217 25.63 -11.60 3.03
N GLU A 218 25.80 -10.30 2.85
CA GLU A 218 26.87 -9.76 2.00
C GLU A 218 28.26 -10.17 2.52
N ILE A 219 28.48 -10.10 3.84
CA ILE A 219 29.71 -10.57 4.49
C ILE A 219 29.91 -12.07 4.27
N ALA A 220 28.87 -12.90 4.47
CA ALA A 220 28.96 -14.34 4.31
C ALA A 220 29.27 -14.75 2.86
N LEU A 221 28.62 -14.11 1.88
CA LEU A 221 28.89 -14.30 0.46
C LEU A 221 30.34 -13.93 0.12
N GLU A 222 30.86 -12.86 0.69
CA GLU A 222 32.24 -12.40 0.48
C GLU A 222 33.27 -13.34 1.10
N GLN A 223 33.02 -13.82 2.31
CA GLN A 223 33.87 -14.82 2.96
C GLN A 223 33.96 -16.09 2.10
N ARG A 224 32.83 -16.58 1.58
CA ARG A 224 32.80 -17.76 0.72
C ARG A 224 33.55 -17.55 -0.59
N THR A 225 33.41 -16.38 -1.22
CA THR A 225 34.20 -16.02 -2.42
C THR A 225 35.70 -16.11 -2.14
N LYS A 226 36.16 -15.55 -1.01
CA LYS A 226 37.57 -15.58 -0.60
C LYS A 226 38.06 -17.00 -0.33
N SER A 227 37.28 -17.81 0.38
CA SER A 227 37.65 -19.21 0.67
C SER A 227 37.84 -20.05 -0.59
N LEU A 228 36.95 -19.89 -1.58
CA LEU A 228 37.05 -20.61 -2.84
C LEU A 228 38.25 -20.14 -3.68
N GLU A 229 38.53 -18.84 -3.70
CA GLU A 229 39.69 -18.31 -4.41
C GLU A 229 41.01 -18.79 -3.79
N ILE A 230 41.11 -18.81 -2.46
CA ILE A 230 42.27 -19.37 -1.74
C ILE A 230 42.43 -20.85 -2.09
N SER A 231 41.36 -21.64 -2.06
CA SER A 231 41.42 -23.07 -2.40
C SER A 231 41.90 -23.30 -3.84
N ARG A 232 41.37 -22.53 -4.79
CA ARG A 232 41.78 -22.58 -6.19
C ARG A 232 43.27 -22.26 -6.36
N GLN A 233 43.75 -21.21 -5.69
CA GLN A 233 45.15 -20.82 -5.72
C GLN A 233 46.06 -21.90 -5.13
N MET A 234 45.68 -22.51 -4.01
CA MET A 234 46.43 -23.60 -3.38
C MET A 234 46.57 -24.80 -4.33
N HIS A 235 45.47 -25.27 -4.92
CA HIS A 235 45.51 -26.38 -5.88
C HIS A 235 46.39 -26.08 -7.11
N SER A 236 46.32 -24.85 -7.64
CA SER A 236 47.17 -24.41 -8.76
C SER A 236 48.67 -24.43 -8.42
N GLN A 237 49.03 -23.97 -7.20
CA GLN A 237 50.42 -23.98 -6.75
C GLN A 237 50.95 -25.40 -6.55
N ILE A 238 50.14 -26.28 -5.93
CA ILE A 238 50.50 -27.69 -5.75
C ILE A 238 50.75 -28.35 -7.12
N GLY A 239 49.85 -28.15 -8.09
CA GLY A 239 50.01 -28.70 -9.44
C GLY A 239 51.31 -28.25 -10.11
N LYS A 240 51.68 -26.96 -10.00
CA LYS A 240 52.94 -26.43 -10.55
C LYS A 240 54.17 -27.07 -9.91
N VAL A 241 54.17 -27.22 -8.58
CA VAL A 241 55.28 -27.83 -7.83
C VAL A 241 55.42 -29.32 -8.19
N SER A 242 54.31 -30.05 -8.27
CA SER A 242 54.32 -31.47 -8.67
C SER A 242 54.89 -31.66 -10.08
N VAL A 243 54.53 -30.80 -11.04
CA VAL A 243 55.08 -30.84 -12.40
C VAL A 243 56.57 -30.49 -12.43
N PHE A 244 57.02 -29.56 -11.59
CA PHE A 244 58.44 -29.22 -11.47
C PHE A 244 59.27 -30.40 -10.95
N PHE A 245 58.80 -31.11 -9.91
CA PHE A 245 59.47 -32.30 -9.38
C PHE A 245 59.45 -33.50 -10.33
N LEU A 246 58.47 -33.61 -11.23
CA LEU A 246 58.43 -34.69 -12.23
C LEU A 246 59.36 -34.43 -13.44
N LYS A 247 59.83 -33.19 -13.62
CA LYS A 247 60.65 -32.78 -14.77
C LYS A 247 62.14 -32.62 -14.45
N ASN A 248 62.53 -32.66 -13.17
CA ASN A 248 63.91 -32.60 -12.69
C ASN A 248 64.24 -33.88 -11.93
#